data_AF-A0A3P6B8C8-F1
#
_entry.id   AF-A0A3P6B8C8-F1
#
_cell.length_a   1.000
_cell.length_b   1.000
_cell.length_c   1.000
_cell.angle_alpha   90.00
_cell.angle_beta   90.00
_cell.angle_gamma   90.00
#
_symmetry.space_group_name_H-M   'P 1'
#
loop_
_entity.id
_entity.type
_entity.pdbx_description
1 polymer ?
#
loop_
_entity_poly.entity_id
_entity_poly.type
_entity_poly.pdbx_seq_one_letter_code
_entity_poly.pdbx_strand_id
1 'polypeptide(L)'
;MNDASEVLAVIFDCLHRSFAQSSSVSDTDSSESNYTGSWDCANRTCIAHTLFGMNIFEQLNCYSCELESRHMKYTSFFHNINASALRNMKVTCPETAFDELLNLVEMNHQLACDPETGGCGKPNHIRHFLNTPPHVFTAVLGWQNTCESVEDIAATLAALNTEIDISIMYRGLDPKSIYSLASVVCYYGQHYHCFAYSHEHDRWIMYDDKTVKVIGSWSDVLSMCKKGHLQPQLLLYEKQR
;
A
#
# COMPACT_ATOMS: atom_id res chain seq x y z
N MET A 1 -18.15 -2.49 -13.80
CA MET A 1 -17.85 -1.39 -12.86
C MET A 1 -16.35 -1.43 -12.63
N ASN A 2 -15.67 -0.29 -12.73
CA ASN A 2 -14.20 -0.24 -12.63
C ASN A 2 -13.77 -0.47 -11.17
N ASP A 3 -12.56 -0.99 -10.98
CA ASP A 3 -11.96 -1.15 -9.65
C ASP A 3 -11.67 0.24 -9.05
N ALA A 4 -11.88 0.42 -7.74
CA ALA A 4 -11.62 1.70 -7.09
C ALA A 4 -10.15 2.14 -7.22
N SER A 5 -9.22 1.20 -7.20
CA SER A 5 -7.79 1.45 -7.40
C SER A 5 -7.48 1.94 -8.82
N GLU A 6 -8.15 1.39 -9.84
CA GLU A 6 -8.03 1.84 -11.24
C GLU A 6 -8.53 3.28 -11.39
N VAL A 7 -9.68 3.60 -10.81
CA VAL A 7 -10.22 4.97 -10.82
C VAL A 7 -9.28 5.93 -10.11
N LEU A 8 -8.73 5.53 -8.95
CA LEU A 8 -7.78 6.34 -8.21
C LEU A 8 -6.47 6.57 -8.99
N ALA A 9 -5.99 5.55 -9.72
CA ALA A 9 -4.84 5.69 -10.61
C ALA A 9 -5.10 6.72 -11.73
N VAL A 10 -6.29 6.71 -12.33
CA VAL A 10 -6.69 7.72 -13.33
C VAL A 10 -6.74 9.13 -12.71
N ILE A 11 -7.25 9.26 -11.48
CA ILE A 11 -7.24 10.54 -10.75
C ILE A 11 -5.80 11.03 -10.53
N PHE A 12 -4.89 10.13 -10.11
CA PHE A 12 -3.48 10.47 -9.93
C PHE A 12 -2.79 10.88 -11.24
N ASP A 13 -3.08 10.23 -12.36
CA ASP A 13 -2.58 10.64 -13.68
C ASP A 13 -3.09 12.02 -14.09
N CYS A 14 -4.39 12.29 -13.90
CA CYS A 14 -4.98 13.61 -14.14
C CYS A 14 -4.33 14.71 -13.30
N LEU A 15 -4.09 14.44 -12.01
CA LEU A 15 -3.36 15.35 -11.12
C LEU A 15 -1.91 15.54 -11.58
N HIS A 16 -1.21 14.46 -11.94
CA HIS A 16 0.15 14.55 -12.45
C HIS A 16 0.22 15.45 -13.68
N ARG A 17 -0.61 15.22 -14.69
CA ARG A 17 -0.64 16.05 -15.91
C ARG A 17 -0.92 17.52 -15.63
N SER A 18 -1.75 17.81 -14.63
CA SER A 18 -2.13 19.18 -14.28
C SER A 18 -1.02 19.94 -13.54
N PHE A 19 -0.23 19.24 -12.71
CA PHE A 19 0.75 19.87 -11.80
C PHE A 19 2.22 19.61 -12.15
N ALA A 20 2.52 18.69 -13.08
CA ALA A 20 3.88 18.39 -13.50
C ALA A 20 4.40 19.33 -14.62
N GLN A 21 3.51 19.98 -15.37
CA GLN A 21 3.87 20.81 -16.55
C GLN A 21 4.60 22.12 -16.22
N SER A 22 4.77 22.47 -14.94
CA SER A 22 5.42 23.71 -14.51
C SER A 22 6.97 23.66 -14.53
N SER A 23 7.59 22.51 -14.76
CA SER A 23 9.05 22.36 -14.75
C SER A 23 9.59 21.93 -16.13
N SER A 24 9.96 22.90 -16.96
CA SER A 24 10.79 22.68 -18.14
C SER A 24 12.26 22.48 -17.74
N VAL A 25 12.56 21.44 -16.97
CA VAL A 25 13.93 21.06 -16.65
C VAL A 25 14.08 19.59 -16.97
N SER A 26 14.63 19.33 -18.15
CA SER A 26 15.21 18.03 -18.50
C SER A 26 16.49 17.87 -17.69
N ASP A 27 16.46 17.08 -16.63
CA ASP A 27 17.69 16.64 -15.98
C ASP A 27 18.32 15.57 -16.87
N THR A 28 19.21 16.03 -17.74
CA THR A 28 20.31 15.23 -18.26
C THR A 28 21.28 14.96 -17.12
N ASP A 29 21.17 13.80 -16.48
CA ASP A 29 22.29 13.19 -15.77
C ASP A 29 22.36 11.71 -16.14
N SER A 30 23.00 11.47 -17.29
CA SER A 30 23.56 10.18 -17.66
C SER A 30 24.83 9.94 -16.86
N SER A 31 24.69 9.37 -15.67
CA SER A 31 25.75 8.57 -15.07
C SER A 31 25.33 7.11 -15.19
N GLU A 32 26.12 6.30 -15.89
CA GLU A 32 25.96 4.84 -15.96
C GLU A 32 25.83 4.29 -14.55
N SER A 33 24.60 4.06 -14.13
CA SER A 33 24.26 3.46 -12.87
C SER A 33 23.68 2.10 -13.21
N ASN A 34 24.17 1.04 -12.57
CA ASN A 34 23.77 -0.35 -12.83
C ASN A 34 22.29 -0.65 -12.44
N TYR A 35 21.43 0.37 -12.39
CA TYR A 35 20.03 0.28 -12.03
C TYR A 35 19.16 0.23 -13.28
N THR A 36 18.21 -0.69 -13.31
CA THR A 36 17.15 -0.71 -14.32
C THR A 36 15.93 0.08 -13.81
N GLY A 37 15.39 0.97 -14.65
CA GLY A 37 14.24 1.81 -14.32
C GLY A 37 14.58 3.27 -13.96
N SER A 38 13.55 4.10 -13.81
CA SER A 38 13.67 5.54 -13.48
C SER A 38 12.51 5.97 -12.58
N TRP A 39 12.66 7.12 -11.92
CA TRP A 39 11.54 7.77 -11.26
C TRP A 39 10.63 8.43 -12.28
N ASP A 40 9.31 8.36 -12.06
CA ASP A 40 8.31 8.79 -13.05
C ASP A 40 8.20 10.32 -13.13
N CYS A 41 8.60 11.02 -12.06
CA CYS A 41 8.52 12.48 -12.00
C CYS A 41 9.63 13.10 -11.15
N ALA A 42 10.41 14.01 -11.76
CA ALA A 42 11.39 14.83 -11.04
C ALA A 42 10.78 16.13 -10.46
N ASN A 43 9.55 16.48 -10.85
CA ASN A 43 8.91 17.72 -10.44
C ASN A 43 8.41 17.63 -8.99
N ARG A 44 9.08 18.34 -8.09
CA ARG A 44 8.76 18.41 -6.66
C ARG A 44 7.43 19.10 -6.34
N THR A 45 6.82 19.80 -7.32
CA THR A 45 5.48 20.40 -7.18
C THR A 45 4.35 19.52 -7.70
N CYS A 46 4.66 18.33 -8.24
CA CYS A 46 3.64 17.41 -8.73
C CYS A 46 2.86 16.81 -7.56
N ILE A 47 1.64 17.32 -7.32
CA ILE A 47 0.80 16.93 -6.17
C ILE A 47 0.59 15.42 -6.09
N ALA A 48 0.38 14.74 -7.23
CA ALA A 48 0.22 13.28 -7.24
C ALA A 48 1.44 12.58 -6.62
N HIS A 49 2.65 12.90 -7.09
CA HIS A 49 3.88 12.26 -6.64
C HIS A 49 4.30 12.70 -5.24
N THR A 50 4.12 13.97 -4.90
CA THR A 50 4.48 14.49 -3.57
C THR A 50 3.56 13.94 -2.48
N LEU A 51 2.25 13.82 -2.75
CA LEU A 51 1.31 13.34 -1.74
C LEU A 51 1.21 11.82 -1.70
N PHE A 52 1.17 11.13 -2.84
CA PHE A 52 0.84 9.71 -2.91
C PHE A 52 1.98 8.84 -3.47
N GLY A 53 2.98 9.45 -4.11
CA GLY A 53 4.05 8.73 -4.78
C GLY A 53 5.07 8.12 -3.83
N MET A 54 5.49 6.90 -4.15
CA MET A 54 6.52 6.13 -3.46
C MET A 54 7.64 5.81 -4.45
N ASN A 55 8.81 6.43 -4.29
CA ASN A 55 10.00 6.06 -5.06
C ASN A 55 10.66 4.84 -4.43
N ILE A 56 10.45 3.68 -5.02
CA ILE A 56 10.88 2.38 -4.48
C ILE A 56 12.15 1.93 -5.20
N PHE A 57 13.17 1.62 -4.42
CA PHE A 57 14.37 0.94 -4.86
C PHE A 57 14.35 -0.51 -4.35
N GLU A 58 14.40 -1.47 -5.27
CA GLU A 58 14.46 -2.89 -4.97
C GLU A 58 15.87 -3.43 -5.10
N GLN A 59 16.25 -4.23 -4.11
CA GLN A 59 17.52 -4.92 -4.08
C GLN A 59 17.34 -6.39 -3.68
N LEU A 60 17.96 -7.30 -4.43
CA LEU A 60 18.09 -8.71 -4.02
C LEU A 60 19.58 -9.03 -3.87
N ASN A 61 20.02 -9.14 -2.62
CA ASN A 61 21.35 -9.61 -2.28
C ASN A 61 21.24 -10.97 -1.57
N CYS A 62 21.86 -12.00 -2.16
CA CYS A 62 21.77 -13.36 -1.68
C CYS A 62 22.50 -13.54 -0.35
N TYR A 63 21.80 -13.96 0.71
CA TYR A 63 22.45 -14.17 2.01
C TYR A 63 23.47 -15.33 2.02
N SER A 64 23.47 -16.20 1.00
CA SER A 64 24.33 -17.38 0.98
C SER A 64 25.57 -17.25 0.10
N CYS A 65 25.51 -16.48 -0.99
CA CYS A 65 26.65 -16.32 -1.89
C CYS A 65 27.00 -14.85 -2.15
N GLU A 66 26.31 -13.92 -1.48
CA GLU A 66 26.50 -12.47 -1.55
C GLU A 66 26.32 -11.88 -2.96
N LEU A 67 25.86 -12.68 -3.93
CA LEU A 67 25.53 -12.22 -5.25
C LEU A 67 24.33 -11.27 -5.18
N GLU A 68 24.53 -10.11 -5.75
CA GLU A 68 23.49 -9.13 -5.96
C GLU A 68 22.92 -9.26 -7.37
N SER A 69 21.66 -9.69 -7.48
CA SER A 69 21.07 -10.09 -8.76
C SER A 69 19.89 -9.21 -9.22
N ARG A 70 19.47 -8.22 -8.43
CA ARG A 70 18.36 -7.32 -8.79
C ARG A 70 18.59 -5.90 -8.28
N HIS A 71 18.33 -4.94 -9.17
CA HIS A 71 18.46 -3.50 -8.97
C HIS A 71 17.39 -2.75 -9.75
N MET A 72 16.20 -2.58 -9.16
CA MET A 72 15.07 -1.92 -9.84
C MET A 72 14.70 -0.62 -9.16
N LYS A 73 14.42 0.43 -9.94
CA LYS A 73 13.90 1.71 -9.47
C LYS A 73 12.61 2.03 -10.20
N TYR A 74 11.54 2.29 -9.47
CA TYR A 74 10.25 2.70 -10.02
C TYR A 74 9.44 3.53 -9.03
N THR A 75 8.47 4.28 -9.54
CA THR A 75 7.48 4.95 -8.71
C THR A 75 6.25 4.05 -8.58
N SER A 76 5.74 3.90 -7.36
CA SER A 76 4.42 3.29 -7.12
C SER A 76 3.53 4.28 -6.37
N PHE A 77 2.22 4.19 -6.58
CA PHE A 77 1.23 4.92 -5.80
C PHE A 77 0.51 4.02 -4.79
N PHE A 78 0.72 2.71 -4.88
CA PHE A 78 -0.05 1.71 -4.17
C PHE A 78 0.85 0.66 -3.54
N HIS A 79 0.56 0.30 -2.29
CA HIS A 79 1.06 -0.91 -1.67
C HIS A 79 -0.03 -1.98 -1.74
N ASN A 80 0.21 -3.04 -2.52
CA ASN A 80 -0.79 -4.08 -2.74
C ASN A 80 -0.68 -5.15 -1.65
N ILE A 81 -1.81 -5.45 -1.02
CA ILE A 81 -1.94 -6.44 0.05
C ILE A 81 -2.84 -7.56 -0.45
N ASN A 82 -2.38 -8.80 -0.40
CA ASN A 82 -3.24 -9.93 -0.67
C ASN A 82 -4.10 -10.27 0.57
N ALA A 83 -5.42 -10.16 0.46
CA ALA A 83 -6.33 -10.36 1.58
C ALA A 83 -6.25 -11.78 2.17
N SER A 84 -6.02 -12.80 1.34
CA SER A 84 -5.94 -14.19 1.81
C SER A 84 -4.63 -14.47 2.53
N ALA A 85 -3.52 -13.96 2.00
CA ALA A 85 -2.24 -14.03 2.68
C ALA A 85 -2.27 -13.29 4.03
N LEU A 86 -2.85 -12.09 4.08
CA LEU A 86 -2.98 -11.30 5.31
C LEU A 86 -3.79 -12.04 6.38
N ARG A 87 -5.00 -12.51 6.05
CA ARG A 87 -5.84 -13.20 7.05
C ARG A 87 -5.22 -14.52 7.51
N ASN A 88 -4.58 -15.28 6.62
CA ASN A 88 -3.89 -16.52 6.97
C ASN A 88 -2.70 -16.25 7.90
N MET A 89 -1.96 -15.17 7.64
CA MET A 89 -0.86 -14.75 8.50
C MET A 89 -1.38 -14.33 9.88
N LYS A 90 -2.48 -13.57 9.95
CA LYS A 90 -3.11 -13.21 11.25
C LYS A 90 -3.54 -14.43 12.05
N VAL A 91 -4.05 -15.47 11.41
CA VAL A 91 -4.42 -16.74 12.10
C VAL A 91 -3.19 -17.46 12.66
N THR A 92 -2.08 -17.45 11.92
CA THR A 92 -0.82 -18.10 12.34
C THR A 92 -0.12 -17.29 13.44
N CYS A 93 -0.23 -15.97 13.39
CA CYS A 93 0.43 -15.02 14.26
C CYS A 93 -0.59 -14.04 14.89
N PRO A 94 -1.45 -14.50 15.81
CA PRO A 94 -2.61 -13.74 16.29
C PRO A 94 -2.23 -12.46 17.06
N GLU A 95 -1.10 -12.47 17.77
CA GLU A 95 -0.64 -11.33 18.58
C GLU A 95 0.22 -10.33 17.78
N THR A 96 0.53 -10.62 16.51
CA THR A 96 1.39 -9.78 15.68
C THR A 96 0.64 -8.55 15.19
N ALA A 97 1.34 -7.42 15.19
CA ALA A 97 0.84 -6.12 14.74
C ALA A 97 0.63 -6.09 13.21
N PHE A 98 -0.21 -5.17 12.74
CA PHE A 98 -0.62 -5.13 11.33
C PHE A 98 0.55 -4.95 10.35
N ASP A 99 1.42 -3.99 10.59
CA ASP A 99 2.65 -3.73 9.83
C ASP A 99 3.62 -4.92 9.82
N GLU A 100 3.80 -5.57 10.97
CA GLU A 100 4.60 -6.78 11.08
C GLU A 100 4.00 -7.96 10.28
N LEU A 101 2.66 -8.10 10.28
CA LEU A 101 1.97 -9.11 9.45
C LEU A 101 2.21 -8.86 7.97
N LEU A 102 2.15 -7.61 7.52
CA LEU A 102 2.45 -7.24 6.12
C LEU A 102 3.89 -7.59 5.76
N ASN A 103 4.85 -7.26 6.63
CA ASN A 103 6.24 -7.63 6.41
C ASN A 103 6.43 -9.17 6.38
N LEU A 104 5.76 -9.94 7.23
CA LEU A 104 5.81 -11.41 7.19
C LEU A 104 5.20 -11.98 5.90
N VAL A 105 4.10 -11.40 5.40
CA VAL A 105 3.49 -11.78 4.12
C VAL A 105 4.46 -11.51 2.97
N GLU A 106 5.09 -10.33 2.94
CA GLU A 106 6.13 -9.99 1.96
C GLU A 106 7.31 -10.95 2.04
N MET A 107 7.79 -11.25 3.25
CA MET A 107 8.87 -12.21 3.46
C MET A 107 8.50 -13.62 3.01
N ASN A 108 7.24 -14.03 2.95
CA ASN A 108 6.91 -15.36 2.39
C ASN A 108 7.07 -15.45 0.87
N HIS A 109 7.18 -14.32 0.16
CA HIS A 109 7.41 -14.28 -1.28
C HIS A 109 8.90 -14.41 -1.59
N GLN A 110 9.39 -15.66 -1.56
CA GLN A 110 10.78 -15.98 -1.88
C GLN A 110 11.04 -16.10 -3.38
N LEU A 111 12.20 -15.58 -3.80
CA LEU A 111 12.76 -15.78 -5.13
C LEU A 111 14.06 -16.54 -5.03
N ALA A 112 14.28 -17.48 -5.95
CA ALA A 112 15.57 -18.18 -6.03
C ALA A 112 16.67 -17.20 -6.45
N CYS A 113 17.85 -17.31 -5.82
CA CYS A 113 19.06 -16.63 -6.29
C CYS A 113 19.40 -17.16 -7.68
N ASP A 114 19.31 -16.28 -8.68
CA ASP A 114 19.29 -16.66 -10.09
C ASP A 114 20.58 -17.35 -10.56
N PRO A 115 20.53 -18.67 -10.89
CA PRO A 115 21.70 -19.38 -11.38
C PRO A 115 22.21 -18.88 -12.74
N GLU A 116 21.39 -18.25 -13.57
CA GLU A 116 21.79 -17.76 -14.90
C GLU A 116 22.78 -16.59 -14.80
N THR A 117 22.72 -15.83 -13.71
CA THR A 117 23.64 -14.74 -13.38
C THR A 117 24.75 -15.14 -12.41
N GLY A 118 24.95 -16.46 -12.19
CA GLY A 118 25.98 -17.01 -11.29
C GLY A 118 25.51 -17.22 -9.84
N GLY A 119 24.20 -17.17 -9.60
CA GLY A 119 23.59 -17.38 -8.28
C GLY A 119 23.55 -18.83 -7.82
N CYS A 120 23.34 -19.03 -6.52
CA CYS A 120 23.39 -20.35 -5.89
C CYS A 120 22.05 -21.10 -5.85
N GLY A 121 20.99 -20.58 -6.46
CA GLY A 121 19.65 -21.19 -6.50
C GLY A 121 18.87 -21.16 -5.18
N LYS A 122 19.44 -20.63 -4.09
CA LYS A 122 18.79 -20.62 -2.77
C LYS A 122 17.67 -19.58 -2.70
N PRO A 123 16.57 -19.85 -1.98
CA PRO A 123 15.49 -18.88 -1.77
C PRO A 123 16.02 -17.64 -1.05
N ASN A 124 15.61 -16.46 -1.50
CA ASN A 124 15.96 -15.14 -0.99
C ASN A 124 14.74 -14.21 -1.07
N HIS A 125 14.85 -13.01 -0.51
CA HIS A 125 13.78 -12.02 -0.48
C HIS A 125 14.24 -10.71 -1.12
N ILE A 126 13.32 -10.03 -1.81
CA ILE A 126 13.56 -8.67 -2.28
C ILE A 126 13.48 -7.73 -1.08
N ARG A 127 14.42 -6.80 -1.00
CA ARG A 127 14.41 -5.71 -0.04
C ARG A 127 13.88 -4.47 -0.75
N HIS A 128 12.83 -3.87 -0.19
CA HIS A 128 12.27 -2.61 -0.66
C HIS A 128 12.85 -1.46 0.17
N PHE A 129 13.45 -0.48 -0.50
CA PHE A 129 13.90 0.77 0.07
C PHE A 129 13.00 1.89 -0.45
N LEU A 130 12.54 2.76 0.45
CA LEU A 130 11.68 3.88 0.09
C LEU A 130 12.47 5.18 0.17
N ASN A 131 12.77 5.76 -0.99
CA ASN A 131 13.56 6.99 -1.10
C ASN A 131 12.75 8.24 -0.74
N THR A 132 11.47 8.26 -1.09
CA THR A 132 10.56 9.36 -0.77
C THR A 132 9.28 8.79 -0.16
N PRO A 133 9.07 8.92 1.16
CA PRO A 133 7.83 8.48 1.77
C PRO A 133 6.66 9.37 1.34
N PRO A 134 5.47 8.81 1.07
CA PRO A 134 4.31 9.59 0.65
C PRO A 134 3.74 10.35 1.85
N HIS A 135 2.99 11.43 1.63
CA HIS A 135 2.20 12.06 2.70
C HIS A 135 0.96 11.23 3.03
N VAL A 136 0.38 10.58 2.02
CA VAL A 136 -0.73 9.64 2.13
C VAL A 136 -0.29 8.29 1.58
N PHE A 137 -0.10 7.32 2.46
CA PHE A 137 0.18 5.94 2.11
C PHE A 137 -1.12 5.24 1.69
N THR A 138 -1.17 4.76 0.45
CA THR A 138 -2.35 4.10 -0.10
C THR A 138 -2.10 2.60 -0.18
N ALA A 139 -2.85 1.82 0.60
CA ALA A 139 -2.83 0.37 0.55
C ALA A 139 -4.06 -0.17 -0.20
N VAL A 140 -3.83 -1.11 -1.10
CA VAL A 140 -4.87 -1.75 -1.92
C VAL A 140 -5.00 -3.20 -1.49
N LEU A 141 -6.17 -3.58 -0.99
CA LEU A 141 -6.44 -4.94 -0.51
C LEU A 141 -7.10 -5.76 -1.62
N GLY A 142 -6.32 -6.66 -2.22
CA GLY A 142 -6.77 -7.58 -3.27
C GLY A 142 -7.52 -8.78 -2.70
N TRP A 143 -8.81 -8.88 -3.02
CA TRP A 143 -9.66 -10.02 -2.67
C TRP A 143 -9.64 -11.09 -3.75
N GLN A 144 -9.87 -12.33 -3.36
CA GLN A 144 -9.92 -13.43 -4.31
C GLN A 144 -11.24 -13.40 -5.09
N ASN A 145 -12.32 -13.01 -4.42
CA ASN A 145 -13.66 -12.92 -5.00
C ASN A 145 -14.26 -11.53 -4.80
N THR A 146 -15.19 -11.17 -5.69
CA THR A 146 -16.02 -9.95 -5.55
C THR A 146 -17.15 -10.11 -4.53
N CYS A 147 -17.35 -11.33 -4.02
CA CYS A 147 -18.30 -11.70 -2.98
C CYS A 147 -17.67 -12.78 -2.11
N GLU A 148 -17.00 -12.35 -1.03
CA GLU A 148 -16.32 -13.23 -0.07
C GLU A 148 -17.24 -13.64 1.07
N SER A 149 -16.88 -14.72 1.76
CA SER A 149 -17.64 -15.19 2.93
C SER A 149 -17.59 -14.18 4.08
N VAL A 150 -18.62 -14.16 4.93
CA VAL A 150 -18.63 -13.28 6.11
C VAL A 150 -17.47 -13.62 7.05
N GLU A 151 -17.09 -14.89 7.11
CA GLU A 151 -15.98 -15.41 7.89
C GLU A 151 -14.64 -14.88 7.37
N ASP A 152 -14.39 -14.93 6.06
CA ASP A 152 -13.16 -14.41 5.44
C ASP A 152 -13.08 -12.89 5.54
N ILE A 153 -14.21 -12.19 5.34
CA ILE A 153 -14.29 -10.74 5.55
C ILE A 153 -13.92 -10.42 7.00
N ALA A 154 -14.55 -11.09 7.98
CA ALA A 154 -14.28 -10.86 9.39
C ALA A 154 -12.83 -11.17 9.78
N ALA A 155 -12.26 -12.27 9.27
CA ALA A 155 -10.88 -12.65 9.53
C ALA A 155 -9.89 -11.62 8.96
N THR A 156 -10.17 -11.10 7.76
CA THR A 156 -9.35 -10.05 7.14
C THR A 156 -9.46 -8.74 7.92
N LEU A 157 -10.66 -8.33 8.28
CA LEU A 157 -10.92 -7.13 9.09
C LEU A 157 -10.19 -7.17 10.44
N ALA A 158 -10.09 -8.35 11.07
CA ALA A 158 -9.37 -8.54 12.34
C ALA A 158 -7.85 -8.37 12.22
N ALA A 159 -7.29 -8.39 11.00
CA ALA A 159 -5.87 -8.15 10.76
C ALA A 159 -5.55 -6.65 10.55
N LEU A 160 -6.55 -5.84 10.19
CA LEU A 160 -6.37 -4.41 9.89
C LEU A 160 -6.24 -3.58 11.17
N ASN A 161 -5.53 -2.46 11.07
CA ASN A 161 -5.37 -1.51 12.16
C ASN A 161 -5.54 -0.06 11.65
N THR A 162 -5.84 0.88 12.56
CA THR A 162 -5.93 2.31 12.24
C THR A 162 -4.59 3.01 12.24
N GLU A 163 -3.52 2.33 12.64
CA GLU A 163 -2.15 2.84 12.59
C GLU A 163 -1.24 1.82 11.91
N ILE A 164 -0.25 2.33 11.18
CA ILE A 164 0.74 1.53 10.47
C ILE A 164 2.11 2.23 10.51
N ASP A 165 3.17 1.52 10.90
CA ASP A 165 4.54 1.97 10.70
C ASP A 165 5.09 1.40 9.39
N ILE A 166 5.19 2.25 8.36
CA ILE A 166 5.65 1.81 7.05
C ILE A 166 7.17 1.53 7.02
N SER A 167 7.92 1.96 8.04
CA SER A 167 9.36 1.65 8.17
C SER A 167 9.63 0.18 8.46
N ILE A 168 8.60 -0.58 8.89
CA ILE A 168 8.67 -2.03 9.07
C ILE A 168 8.76 -2.77 7.73
N MET A 169 8.07 -2.26 6.70
CA MET A 169 8.05 -2.85 5.36
C MET A 169 9.12 -2.26 4.43
N TYR A 170 9.36 -0.96 4.56
CA TYR A 170 10.26 -0.21 3.70
C TYR A 170 11.50 0.27 4.45
N ARG A 171 12.67 -0.10 3.94
CA ARG A 171 13.97 0.34 4.47
C ARG A 171 14.30 1.76 4.00
N GLY A 172 15.22 2.42 4.71
CA GLY A 172 15.72 3.75 4.37
C GLY A 172 14.86 4.91 4.89
N LEU A 173 13.81 4.60 5.66
CA LEU A 173 13.00 5.57 6.38
C LEU A 173 13.54 5.80 7.80
N ASP A 174 13.15 6.93 8.40
CA ASP A 174 13.34 7.15 9.82
C ASP A 174 12.51 6.12 10.61
N PRO A 175 13.05 5.57 11.72
CA PRO A 175 12.29 4.68 12.59
C PRO A 175 11.00 5.35 13.07
N LYS A 176 9.90 4.58 13.18
CA LYS A 176 8.58 5.10 13.57
C LYS A 176 7.99 6.07 12.54
N SER A 177 8.05 5.69 11.27
CA SER A 177 7.32 6.38 10.20
C SER A 177 5.84 5.97 10.25
N ILE A 178 5.13 6.48 11.26
CA ILE A 178 3.75 6.08 11.61
C ILE A 178 2.74 6.90 10.80
N TYR A 179 1.72 6.22 10.29
CA TYR A 179 0.59 6.80 9.58
C TYR A 179 -0.72 6.37 10.23
N SER A 180 -1.73 7.24 10.19
CA SER A 180 -3.08 7.00 10.72
C SER A 180 -4.08 6.85 9.60
N LEU A 181 -4.97 5.87 9.72
CA LEU A 181 -6.01 5.58 8.74
C LEU A 181 -7.01 6.73 8.68
N ALA A 182 -7.07 7.39 7.54
CA ALA A 182 -7.97 8.51 7.28
C ALA A 182 -9.25 8.05 6.57
N SER A 183 -9.16 7.05 5.69
CA SER A 183 -10.29 6.60 4.88
C SER A 183 -10.17 5.13 4.46
N VAL A 184 -11.32 4.47 4.34
CA VAL A 184 -11.46 3.12 3.77
C VAL A 184 -12.57 3.11 2.74
N VAL A 185 -12.27 2.61 1.54
CA VAL A 185 -13.27 2.36 0.51
C VAL A 185 -13.56 0.87 0.48
N CYS A 186 -14.83 0.49 0.67
CA CYS A 186 -15.28 -0.89 0.63
C CYS A 186 -16.17 -1.14 -0.57
N TYR A 187 -16.12 -2.37 -1.08
CA TYR A 187 -16.93 -2.84 -2.19
C TYR A 187 -17.88 -3.95 -1.75
N TYR A 188 -19.11 -3.92 -2.25
CA TYR A 188 -20.04 -5.05 -2.22
C TYR A 188 -21.05 -4.94 -3.35
N GLY A 189 -21.26 -6.03 -4.09
CA GLY A 189 -22.41 -6.14 -5.01
C GLY A 189 -22.48 -5.08 -6.11
N GLN A 190 -21.34 -4.68 -6.69
CA GLN A 190 -21.23 -3.57 -7.64
C GLN A 190 -21.61 -2.22 -7.02
N HIS A 191 -21.28 -2.01 -5.75
CA HIS A 191 -21.51 -0.75 -5.08
C HIS A 191 -20.36 -0.43 -4.12
N TYR A 192 -19.98 0.84 -4.07
CA TYR A 192 -18.87 1.32 -3.24
C TYR A 192 -19.39 2.15 -2.08
N HIS A 193 -18.81 1.90 -0.91
CA HIS A 193 -19.07 2.67 0.31
C HIS A 193 -17.74 3.26 0.78
N CYS A 194 -17.75 4.52 1.21
CA CYS A 194 -16.56 5.16 1.75
C CYS A 194 -16.75 5.44 3.24
N PHE A 195 -15.80 5.03 4.06
CA PHE A 195 -15.69 5.42 5.45
C PHE A 195 -14.56 6.42 5.57
N ALA A 196 -14.81 7.62 6.08
CA ALA A 196 -13.78 8.61 6.36
C ALA A 196 -13.83 9.02 7.83
N TYR A 197 -12.67 9.19 8.44
CA TYR A 197 -12.55 9.64 9.81
C TYR A 197 -12.60 11.17 9.88
N SER A 198 -13.49 11.70 10.72
CA SER A 198 -13.61 13.14 10.96
C SER A 198 -12.85 13.51 12.23
N HIS A 199 -11.74 14.24 12.08
CA HIS A 199 -11.00 14.81 13.22
C HIS A 199 -11.82 15.85 14.00
N GLU A 200 -12.73 16.57 13.33
CA GLU A 200 -13.61 17.56 13.98
C GLU A 200 -14.59 16.89 14.95
N HIS A 201 -15.06 15.69 14.61
CA HIS A 201 -16.09 14.98 15.38
C HIS A 201 -15.58 13.75 16.13
N ASP A 202 -14.30 13.40 15.99
CA ASP A 202 -13.67 12.18 16.52
C ASP A 202 -14.48 10.92 16.20
N ARG A 203 -14.98 10.83 14.96
CA ARG A 203 -15.88 9.75 14.53
C ARG A 203 -15.70 9.40 13.07
N TRP A 204 -15.91 8.12 12.77
CA TRP A 204 -16.06 7.61 11.42
C TRP A 204 -17.42 7.95 10.85
N ILE A 205 -17.43 8.38 9.59
CA ILE A 205 -18.60 8.73 8.80
C ILE A 205 -18.61 7.86 7.55
N MET A 206 -19.74 7.24 7.27
CA MET A 206 -20.00 6.51 6.04
C MET A 206 -20.67 7.42 5.02
N TYR A 207 -20.15 7.40 3.81
CA TYR A 207 -20.69 8.01 2.61
C TYR A 207 -21.13 6.90 1.66
N ASP A 208 -22.41 6.92 1.33
CA ASP A 208 -23.09 5.98 0.45
C ASP A 208 -23.94 6.81 -0.54
N ASP A 209 -23.33 7.14 -1.68
CA ASP A 209 -23.84 8.11 -2.66
C ASP A 209 -24.29 9.43 -2.03
N LYS A 210 -25.59 9.63 -1.88
CA LYS A 210 -26.21 10.84 -1.30
C LYS A 210 -26.45 10.72 0.21
N THR A 211 -26.25 9.54 0.76
CA THR A 211 -26.48 9.22 2.17
C THR A 211 -25.19 9.41 2.94
N VAL A 212 -25.26 10.19 4.03
CA VAL A 212 -24.16 10.39 4.96
C VAL A 212 -24.63 9.90 6.33
N LYS A 213 -23.84 9.02 6.95
CA LYS A 213 -24.18 8.41 8.24
C LYS A 213 -23.00 8.43 9.18
N VAL A 214 -23.21 8.94 10.39
CA VAL A 214 -22.22 8.81 11.47
C VAL A 214 -22.21 7.36 11.95
N ILE A 215 -21.03 6.74 11.94
CA ILE A 215 -20.81 5.34 12.34
C ILE A 215 -20.33 5.24 13.77
N GLY A 216 -19.36 6.08 14.17
CA GLY A 216 -18.79 6.07 15.51
C GLY A 216 -17.31 5.67 15.50
N SER A 217 -16.98 4.61 16.22
CA SER A 217 -15.60 4.12 16.38
C SER A 217 -15.13 3.27 15.20
N TRP A 218 -13.83 2.95 15.15
CA TRP A 218 -13.31 1.97 14.19
C TRP A 218 -13.97 0.59 14.34
N SER A 219 -14.22 0.16 15.58
CA SER A 219 -14.94 -1.10 15.85
C SER A 219 -16.36 -1.12 15.25
N ASP A 220 -17.03 0.04 15.19
CA ASP A 220 -18.34 0.17 14.56
C ASP A 220 -18.23 0.05 13.03
N VAL A 221 -17.16 0.59 12.43
CA VAL A 221 -16.84 0.41 11.01
C VAL A 221 -16.62 -1.06 10.68
N LEU A 222 -15.79 -1.77 11.47
CA LEU A 222 -15.56 -3.21 11.29
C LEU A 222 -16.86 -4.01 11.41
N SER A 223 -17.70 -3.68 12.39
CA SER A 223 -19.00 -4.32 12.61
C SER A 223 -19.95 -4.09 11.44
N MET A 224 -19.95 -2.87 10.87
CA MET A 224 -20.75 -2.54 9.70
C MET A 224 -20.27 -3.28 8.46
N CYS A 225 -18.94 -3.35 8.24
CA CYS A 225 -18.38 -4.10 7.12
C CYS A 225 -18.78 -5.58 7.19
N LYS A 226 -18.65 -6.20 8.37
CA LYS A 226 -19.08 -7.60 8.57
C LYS A 226 -20.57 -7.80 8.29
N LYS A 227 -21.45 -6.96 8.85
CA LYS A 227 -22.90 -7.08 8.66
C LYS A 227 -23.34 -6.82 7.22
N GLY A 228 -22.69 -5.85 6.56
CA GLY A 228 -22.98 -5.43 5.19
C GLY A 228 -22.25 -6.22 4.11
N HIS A 229 -21.45 -7.24 4.48
CA HIS A 229 -20.58 -7.98 3.55
C HIS A 229 -19.64 -7.06 2.75
N LEU A 230 -19.25 -5.93 3.36
CA LEU A 230 -18.39 -4.95 2.71
C LEU A 230 -16.94 -5.42 2.77
N GLN A 231 -16.30 -5.47 1.60
CA GLN A 231 -14.90 -5.84 1.43
C GLN A 231 -14.05 -4.56 1.31
N PRO A 232 -13.24 -4.17 2.32
CA PRO A 232 -12.28 -3.07 2.19
C PRO A 232 -11.35 -3.27 1.00
N GLN A 233 -11.29 -2.33 0.05
CA GLN A 233 -10.39 -2.40 -1.11
C GLN A 233 -9.29 -1.36 -1.07
N LEU A 234 -9.60 -0.14 -0.62
CA LEU A 234 -8.61 0.93 -0.48
C LEU A 234 -8.54 1.39 0.96
N LEU A 235 -7.33 1.52 1.48
CA LEU A 235 -7.04 2.11 2.77
C LEU A 235 -6.07 3.27 2.55
N LEU A 236 -6.48 4.47 2.96
CA LEU A 236 -5.66 5.68 2.87
C LEU A 236 -5.21 6.05 4.27
N TYR A 237 -3.90 6.06 4.49
CA TYR A 237 -3.29 6.47 5.75
C TYR A 237 -2.55 7.78 5.57
N GLU A 238 -2.79 8.76 6.44
CA GLU A 238 -2.08 10.04 6.46
C GLU A 238 -0.91 9.99 7.44
N LYS A 239 0.23 10.57 7.05
CA LYS A 239 1.42 10.63 7.89
C LYS A 239 1.13 11.40 9.19
N GLN A 240 1.49 10.83 10.33
CA GLN A 240 1.43 11.55 11.60
C GLN A 240 2.48 12.68 11.63
N ARG A 241 2.12 13.83 12.23
CA ARG A 241 3.00 14.99 12.35
C ARG A 241 3.96 14.87 13.53
#